data_AF-A0A918BUN5-F1
#
_entry.id   AF-A0A918BUN5-F1
#
_cell.length_a   1.000
_cell.length_b   1.000
_cell.length_c   1.000
_cell.angle_alpha   90.00
_cell.angle_beta   90.00
_cell.angle_gamma   90.00
#
_symmetry.space_group_name_H-M   'P 1'
#
loop_
_entity.id
_entity.type
_entity.pdbx_description
1 polymer ?
#
loop_
_entity_poly.entity_id
_entity_poly.type
_entity_poly.pdbx_seq_one_letter_code
_entity_poly.pdbx_strand_id
1 'polypeptide(L)'
;MTDFADLPLPALADLLQQAYAADHALPGDHLTDPATRTALARFLNRHPALRAATIDAWLEDREAIEDDLLYWLEAEFLGDFEAPDREED
;
A
#
# COMPACT_ATOMS: atom_id res chain seq x y z
N MET A 1 -0.96 17.30 7.47
CA MET A 1 -0.16 16.26 6.81
C MET A 1 -0.26 15.06 7.72
N THR A 2 -0.89 13.97 7.27
CA THR A 2 -1.05 12.75 8.09
C THR A 2 0.32 12.20 8.43
N ASP A 3 0.60 12.00 9.71
CA ASP A 3 1.85 11.37 10.16
C ASP A 3 1.64 9.86 10.26
N PHE A 4 2.10 9.13 9.24
CA PHE A 4 1.91 7.68 9.17
C PHE A 4 2.72 6.92 10.23
N ALA A 5 3.73 7.55 10.83
CA ALA A 5 4.57 6.89 11.85
C ALA A 5 3.85 6.77 13.20
N ASP A 6 2.85 7.62 13.46
CA ASP A 6 2.02 7.55 14.67
C ASP A 6 0.82 6.60 14.51
N LEU A 7 0.55 6.12 13.30
CA LEU A 7 -0.58 5.23 13.05
C LEU A 7 -0.27 3.79 13.50
N PRO A 8 -1.23 3.12 14.18
CA PRO A 8 -1.09 1.71 14.50
C PRO A 8 -1.19 0.84 13.24
N LEU A 9 -0.61 -0.37 13.27
CA LEU A 9 -0.60 -1.31 12.14
C LEU A 9 -1.98 -1.52 11.47
N PRO A 10 -3.09 -1.72 12.22
CA PRO A 10 -4.40 -1.89 11.60
C PRO A 10 -4.87 -0.67 10.81
N ALA A 11 -4.49 0.55 11.23
CA ALA A 11 -4.84 1.77 10.50
C ALA A 11 -4.03 1.89 9.21
N LEU A 12 -2.76 1.48 9.20
CA LEU A 12 -1.95 1.42 7.99
C LEU A 12 -2.48 0.35 7.00
N ALA A 13 -2.88 -0.81 7.51
CA ALA A 13 -3.49 -1.88 6.72
C ALA A 13 -4.84 -1.45 6.14
N ASP A 14 -5.65 -0.72 6.90
CA ASP A 14 -6.91 -0.16 6.41
C ASP A 14 -6.69 0.87 5.30
N LEU A 15 -5.66 1.73 5.41
CA LEU A 15 -5.31 2.65 4.33
C LEU A 15 -4.84 1.92 3.06
N LEU A 16 -4.12 0.79 3.18
CA LEU A 16 -3.81 -0.06 2.03
C LEU A 16 -5.08 -0.66 1.41
N GLN A 17 -5.98 -1.18 2.23
CA GLN A 17 -7.26 -1.71 1.77
C GLN A 17 -8.09 -0.65 1.05
N GLN A 18 -8.12 0.58 1.57
CA GLN A 18 -8.82 1.70 0.96
C GLN A 18 -8.19 2.11 -0.38
N ALA A 19 -6.86 2.11 -0.49
CA ALA A 19 -6.17 2.38 -1.75
C ALA A 19 -6.46 1.29 -2.79
N TYR A 20 -6.39 0.02 -2.39
CA TYR A 20 -6.75 -1.12 -3.24
C TYR A 20 -8.22 -1.03 -3.71
N ALA A 21 -9.14 -0.76 -2.78
CA ALA A 21 -10.55 -0.63 -3.10
C ALA A 21 -10.83 0.53 -4.08
N ALA A 22 -10.09 1.64 -3.97
CA ALA A 22 -10.20 2.76 -4.90
C ALA A 22 -9.81 2.37 -6.33
N ASP A 23 -8.70 1.63 -6.50
CA ASP A 23 -8.22 1.20 -7.82
C ASP A 23 -9.14 0.16 -8.46
N HIS A 24 -9.73 -0.71 -7.64
CA HIS A 24 -10.66 -1.75 -8.09
C HIS A 24 -12.12 -1.28 -8.12
N ALA A 25 -12.40 0.00 -7.88
CA ALA A 25 -13.73 0.58 -7.84
C ALA A 25 -14.74 -0.22 -6.98
N LEU A 26 -14.26 -0.78 -5.86
CA LEU A 26 -15.09 -1.52 -4.91
C LEU A 26 -16.03 -0.55 -4.19
N PRO A 27 -17.16 -0.98 -3.61
CA PRO A 27 -18.01 -0.08 -2.80
C PRO A 27 -17.34 0.31 -1.47
N GLY A 28 -17.64 1.50 -0.93
CA GLY A 28 -17.19 1.95 0.39
C GLY A 28 -16.58 3.36 0.43
N ASP A 29 -16.08 3.75 1.60
CA ASP A 29 -15.19 4.91 1.76
C ASP A 29 -13.78 4.50 1.38
N HIS A 30 -13.19 5.20 0.39
CA HIS A 30 -11.85 4.88 -0.10
C HIS A 30 -10.92 6.07 -0.03
N LEU A 31 -9.64 5.74 0.01
CA LEU A 31 -8.57 6.70 -0.08
C LEU A 31 -8.37 7.06 -1.55
N THR A 32 -9.20 7.94 -2.09
CA THR A 32 -9.12 8.40 -3.49
C THR A 32 -8.13 9.54 -3.68
N ASP A 33 -7.66 10.17 -2.60
CA ASP A 33 -6.73 11.30 -2.66
C ASP A 33 -5.33 10.85 -3.14
N PRO A 34 -4.88 11.27 -4.34
CA PRO A 34 -3.62 10.81 -4.90
C PRO A 34 -2.42 11.24 -4.06
N ALA A 35 -2.45 12.44 -3.46
CA ALA A 35 -1.33 12.94 -2.65
C ALA A 35 -1.08 12.07 -1.41
N THR A 36 -2.16 11.67 -0.72
CA THR A 36 -2.10 10.80 0.46
C THR A 36 -1.66 9.39 0.09
N ARG A 37 -2.15 8.85 -1.05
CA ARG A 37 -1.71 7.54 -1.56
C ARG A 37 -0.21 7.52 -1.88
N THR A 38 0.28 8.51 -2.62
CA THR A 38 1.72 8.68 -2.92
C THR A 38 2.53 8.83 -1.62
N ALA A 39 2.02 9.58 -0.65
CA ALA A 39 2.70 9.77 0.62
C ALA A 39 2.77 8.46 1.44
N LEU A 40 1.71 7.64 1.43
CA LEU A 40 1.65 6.33 2.07
C LEU A 40 2.62 5.35 1.41
N ALA A 41 2.59 5.22 0.08
CA ALA A 41 3.50 4.36 -0.67
C ALA A 41 4.97 4.72 -0.41
N ARG A 42 5.29 6.02 -0.47
CA ARG A 42 6.64 6.53 -0.15
C ARG A 42 7.04 6.29 1.32
N PHE A 43 6.08 6.29 2.24
CA PHE A 43 6.32 5.99 3.65
C PHE A 43 6.65 4.51 3.84
N LEU A 44 5.80 3.60 3.34
CA LEU A 44 6.02 2.16 3.44
C LEU A 44 7.33 1.73 2.76
N ASN A 45 7.66 2.30 1.59
CA ASN A 45 8.93 2.03 0.91
C ASN A 45 10.16 2.43 1.76
N ARG A 46 10.05 3.51 2.54
CA ARG A 46 11.14 3.97 3.44
C ARG A 46 11.24 3.18 4.74
N HIS A 47 10.22 2.41 5.10
CA HIS A 47 10.14 1.67 6.36
C HIS A 47 9.86 0.18 6.11
N PRO A 48 10.83 -0.60 5.61
CA PRO A 48 10.61 -1.97 5.15
C PRO A 48 10.08 -2.92 6.24
N ALA A 49 10.54 -2.77 7.49
CA ALA A 49 10.02 -3.56 8.61
C ALA A 49 8.55 -3.23 8.93
N LEU A 50 8.18 -1.96 8.85
CA LEU A 50 6.80 -1.52 9.05
C LEU A 50 5.92 -1.90 7.87
N ARG A 51 6.45 -1.84 6.63
CA ARG A 51 5.81 -2.35 5.42
C ARG A 51 5.46 -3.82 5.60
N ALA A 52 6.42 -4.67 5.94
CA ALA A 52 6.17 -6.09 6.15
C ALA A 52 5.07 -6.33 7.20
N ALA A 53 5.17 -5.68 8.37
CA ALA A 53 4.15 -5.81 9.42
C ALA A 53 2.77 -5.27 9.01
N THR A 54 2.71 -4.24 8.17
CA THR A 54 1.46 -3.69 7.63
C THR A 54 0.84 -4.65 6.61
N ILE A 55 1.67 -5.28 5.77
CA ILE A 55 1.23 -6.28 4.78
C ILE A 55 0.70 -7.51 5.51
N ASP A 56 1.42 -8.06 6.49
CA ASP A 56 0.93 -9.17 7.33
C ASP A 56 -0.44 -8.84 7.96
N ALA A 57 -0.59 -7.66 8.58
CA ALA A 57 -1.86 -7.22 9.14
C ALA A 57 -2.96 -7.02 8.09
N TRP A 58 -2.59 -6.67 6.86
CA TRP A 58 -3.52 -6.56 5.74
C TRP A 58 -3.87 -7.94 5.16
N LEU A 59 -3.05 -8.97 5.32
CA LEU A 59 -3.30 -10.29 4.76
C LEU A 59 -3.92 -11.29 5.75
N GLU A 60 -3.97 -10.97 7.06
CA GLU A 60 -4.38 -11.89 8.16
C GLU A 60 -5.67 -12.70 7.89
N ASP A 61 -6.64 -12.16 7.14
CA ASP A 61 -7.89 -12.84 6.74
C ASP A 61 -8.12 -12.90 5.22
N ARG A 62 -7.07 -12.71 4.40
CA ARG A 62 -7.16 -12.55 2.94
C ARG A 62 -6.36 -13.58 2.13
N GLU A 63 -6.02 -14.73 2.73
CA GLU A 63 -5.20 -15.79 2.11
C GLU A 63 -5.69 -16.21 0.71
N ALA A 64 -7.02 -16.24 0.49
CA ALA A 64 -7.61 -16.64 -0.79
C ALA A 64 -7.30 -15.72 -1.98
N ILE A 65 -6.87 -14.49 -1.72
CA ILE A 65 -6.54 -13.48 -2.74
C ILE A 65 -5.18 -12.83 -2.48
N GLU A 66 -4.33 -13.46 -1.65
CA GLU A 66 -3.04 -12.93 -1.24
C GLU A 66 -2.15 -12.57 -2.45
N ASP A 67 -2.04 -13.47 -3.42
CA ASP A 67 -1.25 -13.24 -4.64
C ASP A 67 -1.70 -12.00 -5.41
N ASP A 68 -3.02 -11.80 -5.59
CA ASP A 68 -3.57 -10.62 -6.27
C ASP A 68 -3.27 -9.32 -5.50
N LEU A 69 -3.35 -9.37 -4.17
CA LEU A 69 -3.08 -8.21 -3.30
C LEU A 69 -1.60 -7.84 -3.31
N LEU A 70 -0.70 -8.84 -3.24
CA LEU A 70 0.74 -8.63 -3.32
C LEU A 70 1.15 -8.14 -4.70
N TYR A 71 0.58 -8.70 -5.77
CA TYR A 71 0.84 -8.22 -7.13
C TYR A 71 0.46 -6.75 -7.29
N TRP A 72 -0.76 -6.36 -6.90
CA TRP A 72 -1.16 -4.95 -6.95
C TRP A 72 -0.24 -4.07 -6.10
N LEU A 73 0.11 -4.53 -4.89
CA LEU A 73 0.95 -3.75 -3.99
C LEU A 73 2.33 -3.47 -4.59
N GLU A 74 2.98 -4.48 -5.16
CA GLU A 74 4.33 -4.37 -5.71
C GLU A 74 4.34 -3.71 -7.11
N ALA A 75 3.44 -4.14 -7.99
CA ALA A 75 3.44 -3.68 -9.38
C ALA A 75 2.80 -2.30 -9.56
N GLU A 76 1.77 -1.98 -8.79
CA GLU A 76 0.93 -0.79 -9.02
C GLU A 76 1.07 0.25 -7.90
N PHE A 77 1.05 -0.18 -6.63
CA PHE A 77 1.07 0.76 -5.50
C PHE A 77 2.49 1.23 -5.13
N LEU A 78 3.45 0.31 -5.07
CA LEU A 78 4.86 0.58 -4.73
C LEU A 78 5.77 0.64 -5.95
N GLY A 79 5.32 0.16 -7.12
CA GLY A 79 6.14 0.02 -8.33
C GLY A 79 6.81 1.31 -8.80
N ASP A 80 6.22 2.47 -8.52
CA ASP A 80 6.80 3.79 -8.84
C ASP A 80 7.98 4.17 -7.92
N PHE A 81 8.11 3.52 -6.76
CA PHE A 81 9.11 3.81 -5.73
C PHE A 81 10.20 2.75 -5.58
N GLU A 82 10.02 1.55 -6.15
CA GLU A 82 11.01 0.48 -6.15
C GLU A 82 12.00 0.55 -7.33
N ALA A 83 11.79 1.43 -8.32
CA ALA A 83 12.71 1.59 -9.46
C ALA A 83 13.42 2.96 -9.48
N PRO A 84 14.76 2.96 -9.38
CA PRO A 84 15.53 3.64 -10.42
C PRO A 84 16.66 2.73 -10.91
N ASP A 85 16.37 1.83 -11.86
CA ASP A 85 17.38 1.30 -12.79
C ASP A 85 16.71 0.47 -13.91
N ARG A 86 16.13 1.17 -14.88
CA ARG A 86 16.33 0.75 -16.26
C ARG A 86 17.19 1.84 -16.88
N GLU A 87 18.50 1.62 -16.85
CA GLU A 87 19.41 2.13 -17.89
C GLU A 87 18.74 1.87 -19.23
N GLU A 88 18.19 2.94 -19.83
CA GLU A 88 17.93 2.97 -21.26
C GLU A 88 19.30 3.06 -21.94
N ASP A 89 19.63 1.98 -22.67
CA ASP A 89 20.84 1.76 -23.48
C ASP A 89 21.20 2.94 -24.40
#